data_AF-A0A2P7Q0Y8-F1
#
_entry.id   AF-A0A2P7Q0Y8-F1
#
_cell.length_a   1.000
_cell.length_b   1.000
_cell.length_c   1.000
_cell.angle_alpha   90.00
_cell.angle_beta   90.00
_cell.angle_gamma   90.00
#
_symmetry.space_group_name_H-M   'P 1'
#
loop_
_entity.id
_entity.type
_entity.pdbx_description
1 polymer ?
#
loop_
_entity_poly.entity_id
_entity_poly.type
_entity_poly.pdbx_seq_one_letter_code
_entity_poly.pdbx_strand_id
1 'polypeptide(L)'
;MTKNYQEYEKHLTFEEQIDLLIDRGMYVEDRKRAANILQDIGYYKLKDFTYPFASISDTYDKKLKIRYSNISFNEVIFRYNQDKDFRLSLLHSIEDIEVSIKTQIAHTLSARYGAMGYLNFSSWSNREVYNKKTIKLIEKQFKYTLRNSVKRVKKSEFEHYKIEGEFPTVWVMVDIISFGEVIKLLDCMSTANLKEISNHYRCTKNELVTWMNLIKIVRNICAHNKNGIDLKINTMPIVREEWKDFMFLFKNNAPTNRVALVICIIIYLAHEINPNSSFDNICNPIKKLINDSDHIARRYGFKNAQSISDFQDFIKNLRR
;
A
#
# COMPACT_ATOMS: atom_id res chain seq x y z
N MET A 1 -5.13 44.00 -15.08
CA MET A 1 -3.85 43.33 -14.76
C MET A 1 -4.04 41.84 -14.92
N THR A 2 -3.71 41.34 -16.10
CA THR A 2 -3.83 39.95 -16.53
C THR A 2 -2.85 39.09 -15.72
N LYS A 3 -3.38 38.08 -15.02
CA LYS A 3 -2.58 37.04 -14.37
C LYS A 3 -1.73 36.35 -15.44
N ASN A 4 -0.41 36.44 -15.32
CA ASN A 4 0.52 35.68 -16.14
C ASN A 4 0.22 34.18 -15.94
N TYR A 5 -0.29 33.54 -16.99
CA TYR A 5 -0.49 32.10 -17.02
C TYR A 5 0.89 31.45 -16.88
N GLN A 6 0.95 30.42 -16.02
CA GLN A 6 2.14 29.59 -15.81
C GLN A 6 2.72 29.16 -17.16
N GLU A 7 4.02 29.35 -17.34
CA GLU A 7 4.79 28.83 -18.46
C GLU A 7 4.63 27.30 -18.47
N TYR A 8 3.77 26.78 -19.35
CA TYR A 8 3.55 25.34 -19.49
C TYR A 8 4.87 24.65 -19.85
N GLU A 9 5.14 23.47 -19.26
CA GLU A 9 6.32 22.68 -19.59
C GLU A 9 6.34 22.40 -21.10
N LYS A 10 7.41 22.80 -21.77
CA LYS A 10 7.59 22.61 -23.22
C LYS A 10 7.63 21.12 -23.54
N HIS A 11 6.94 20.70 -24.59
CA HIS A 11 7.05 19.34 -25.12
C HIS A 11 8.50 19.05 -25.57
N LEU A 12 9.05 17.94 -25.09
CA LEU A 12 10.35 17.41 -25.50
C LEU A 12 10.15 16.07 -26.20
N THR A 13 10.80 15.89 -27.34
CA THR A 13 10.97 14.59 -28.00
C THR A 13 11.72 13.61 -27.09
N PHE A 14 11.65 12.31 -27.37
CA PHE A 14 12.34 11.31 -26.54
C PHE A 14 13.86 11.49 -26.53
N GLU A 15 14.46 11.91 -27.65
CA GLU A 15 15.90 12.24 -27.71
C GLU A 15 16.23 13.47 -26.85
N GLU A 16 15.42 14.54 -26.91
CA GLU A 16 15.60 15.72 -26.05
C GLU A 16 15.39 15.38 -24.56
N GLN A 17 14.53 14.41 -24.24
CA GLN A 17 14.38 13.89 -22.88
C GLN A 17 15.64 13.14 -22.42
N ILE A 18 16.32 12.42 -23.31
CA ILE A 18 17.62 11.78 -23.02
C ILE A 18 18.70 12.84 -22.80
N ASP A 19 18.77 13.86 -23.65
CA ASP A 19 19.68 14.99 -23.45
C ASP A 19 19.47 15.64 -22.08
N LEU A 20 18.21 15.86 -21.70
CA LEU A 20 17.87 16.41 -20.39
C LEU A 20 18.32 15.51 -19.22
N LEU A 21 18.30 14.18 -19.37
CA LEU A 21 18.80 13.27 -18.33
C LEU A 21 20.33 13.34 -18.22
N ILE A 22 21.03 13.39 -19.37
CA ILE A 22 22.49 13.51 -19.44
C ILE A 22 22.96 14.86 -18.87
N ASP A 23 22.30 15.96 -19.24
CA ASP A 23 22.58 17.30 -18.74
C ASP A 23 22.39 17.40 -17.21
N ARG A 24 21.48 16.59 -16.67
CA ARG A 24 21.27 16.46 -15.22
C ARG A 24 22.27 15.54 -14.55
N GLY A 25 23.20 14.92 -15.27
CA GLY A 25 24.27 14.08 -14.73
C GLY A 25 23.96 12.57 -14.70
N MET A 26 22.94 12.10 -15.40
CA MET A 26 22.68 10.66 -15.54
C MET A 26 23.57 10.05 -16.62
N TYR A 27 24.18 8.90 -16.33
CA TYR A 27 24.93 8.16 -17.33
C TYR A 27 23.99 7.36 -18.24
N VAL A 28 24.08 7.58 -19.56
CA VAL A 28 23.30 6.87 -20.59
C VAL A 28 24.27 6.24 -21.58
N GLU A 29 24.33 4.91 -21.60
CA GLU A 29 25.23 4.15 -22.48
C GLU A 29 24.69 4.07 -23.92
N ASP A 30 23.46 3.57 -24.09
CA ASP A 30 22.79 3.46 -25.39
C ASP A 30 21.59 4.41 -25.45
N ARG A 31 21.79 5.54 -26.14
CA ARG A 31 20.77 6.59 -26.30
C ARG A 31 19.53 6.12 -27.06
N LYS A 32 19.71 5.34 -28.13
CA LYS A 32 18.60 4.86 -28.96
C LYS A 32 17.72 3.90 -28.16
N ARG A 33 18.34 2.96 -27.45
CA ARG A 33 17.62 2.06 -26.55
C ARG A 33 16.90 2.84 -25.44
N ALA A 34 17.55 3.84 -24.85
CA ALA A 34 16.94 4.64 -23.80
C ALA A 34 15.73 5.45 -24.31
N ALA A 35 15.80 6.02 -25.52
CA ALA A 35 14.69 6.71 -26.16
C ALA A 35 13.49 5.78 -26.42
N ASN A 36 13.73 4.57 -26.93
CA ASN A 36 12.66 3.57 -27.12
C ASN A 36 11.99 3.19 -25.79
N ILE A 37 12.77 3.03 -24.72
CA ILE A 37 12.22 2.73 -23.38
C ILE A 37 11.39 3.90 -22.84
N LEU A 38 11.84 5.15 -23.07
CA LEU A 38 11.07 6.34 -22.69
C LEU A 38 9.74 6.46 -23.43
N GLN A 39 9.67 5.96 -24.67
CA GLN A 39 8.44 5.93 -25.45
C GLN A 39 7.34 5.08 -24.79
N ASP A 40 7.72 3.93 -24.22
CA ASP A 40 6.75 3.01 -23.59
C ASP A 40 6.45 3.36 -22.13
N ILE A 41 7.46 3.75 -21.35
CA ILE A 41 7.30 3.98 -19.89
C ILE A 41 6.93 5.43 -19.58
N GLY A 42 7.45 6.38 -20.36
CA GLY A 42 7.31 7.81 -20.12
C GLY A 42 8.32 8.38 -19.13
N TYR A 43 8.78 9.59 -19.43
CA TYR A 43 9.78 10.33 -18.63
C TYR A 43 9.39 10.49 -17.15
N TYR A 44 8.17 10.96 -16.89
CA TYR A 44 7.70 11.22 -15.53
C TYR A 44 7.66 9.95 -14.69
N LYS A 45 7.30 8.82 -15.30
CA LYS A 45 7.25 7.54 -14.61
C LYS A 45 8.65 7.07 -14.21
N LEU A 46 9.65 7.22 -15.08
CA LEU A 46 11.04 6.89 -14.75
C LEU A 46 11.66 7.88 -13.74
N LYS A 47 11.29 9.16 -13.82
CA LYS A 47 11.72 10.19 -12.86
C LYS A 47 11.35 9.82 -11.42
N ASP A 48 10.25 9.11 -11.19
CA ASP A 48 9.89 8.62 -9.85
C ASP A 48 10.96 7.72 -9.21
N PHE A 49 11.79 7.04 -10.00
CA PHE A 49 12.82 6.12 -9.53
C PHE A 49 14.21 6.76 -9.39
N THR A 50 14.35 8.00 -9.85
CA THR A 50 15.61 8.77 -9.77
C THR A 50 15.70 9.62 -8.51
N TYR A 51 14.57 9.95 -7.87
CA TYR A 51 14.51 10.89 -6.73
C TYR A 51 15.55 10.66 -5.64
N PRO A 52 15.84 9.44 -5.18
CA PRO A 52 16.79 9.27 -4.09
C PRO A 52 18.26 9.48 -4.49
N PHE A 53 18.53 9.58 -5.79
CA PHE A 53 19.84 9.90 -6.38
C PHE A 53 19.87 11.33 -6.92
N ALA A 54 18.79 12.08 -6.73
CA ALA A 54 18.64 13.46 -7.14
C ALA A 54 18.99 14.40 -5.99
N SER A 55 19.93 15.31 -6.25
CA SER A 55 20.08 16.54 -5.48
C SER A 55 19.20 17.62 -6.10
N ILE A 56 18.40 18.28 -5.27
CA ILE A 56 17.47 19.34 -5.69
C ILE A 56 17.94 20.61 -4.99
N SER A 57 18.44 21.57 -5.77
CA SER A 57 18.77 22.92 -5.27
C SER A 57 17.73 23.91 -5.77
N ASP A 58 17.23 24.74 -4.85
CA ASP A 58 16.43 25.90 -5.23
C ASP A 58 17.37 26.99 -5.74
N THR A 59 17.08 27.55 -6.90
CA THR A 59 17.83 28.68 -7.45
C THR A 59 17.04 29.95 -7.23
N TYR A 60 17.70 31.11 -7.16
CA TYR A 60 17.07 32.42 -6.98
C TYR A 60 15.92 32.69 -7.98
N ASP A 61 15.90 32.00 -9.13
CA ASP A 61 14.88 32.08 -10.17
C ASP A 61 13.69 31.10 -10.00
N LYS A 62 13.55 30.43 -8.83
CA LYS A 62 12.49 29.44 -8.54
C LYS A 62 12.45 28.24 -9.51
N LYS A 63 13.51 28.00 -10.28
CA LYS A 63 13.65 26.80 -11.12
C LYS A 63 14.44 25.76 -10.33
N LEU A 64 13.75 24.68 -9.93
CA LEU A 64 14.36 23.52 -9.28
C LEU A 64 15.42 22.90 -10.20
N LYS A 65 16.69 22.99 -9.81
CA LYS A 65 17.78 22.34 -10.54
C LYS A 65 17.99 20.95 -9.96
N ILE A 66 17.69 19.95 -10.78
CA ILE A 66 17.92 18.54 -10.45
C ILE A 66 19.29 18.14 -10.96
N ARG A 67 20.11 17.54 -10.09
CA ARG A 67 21.36 16.88 -10.48
C ARG A 67 21.40 15.47 -9.92
N TYR A 68 21.67 14.50 -10.78
CA TYR A 68 21.86 13.11 -10.43
C TYR A 68 23.32 12.84 -10.12
N SER A 69 23.57 12.01 -9.10
CA SER A 69 24.91 11.56 -8.74
C SER A 69 24.96 10.04 -8.75
N ASN A 70 25.94 9.48 -9.46
CA ASN A 70 26.27 8.05 -9.43
C ASN A 70 25.08 7.14 -9.79
N ILE A 71 24.33 7.46 -10.85
CA ILE A 71 23.26 6.58 -11.36
C ILE A 71 23.25 6.53 -12.88
N SER A 72 23.07 5.33 -13.42
CA SER A 72 22.89 5.09 -14.85
C SER A 72 21.41 4.95 -15.22
N PHE A 73 21.07 5.20 -16.49
CA PHE A 73 19.72 4.93 -17.00
C PHE A 73 19.34 3.46 -16.82
N ASN A 74 20.25 2.53 -17.08
CA ASN A 74 20.03 1.09 -16.89
C ASN A 74 19.69 0.75 -15.43
N GLU A 75 20.32 1.41 -14.46
CA GLU A 75 20.00 1.24 -13.04
C GLU A 75 18.61 1.79 -12.68
N VAL A 76 18.19 2.91 -13.27
CA VAL A 76 16.82 3.43 -13.13
C VAL A 76 15.80 2.42 -13.67
N ILE A 77 16.07 1.82 -14.83
CA ILE A 77 15.21 0.78 -15.40
C ILE A 77 15.19 -0.48 -14.53
N PHE A 78 16.35 -0.89 -14.00
CA PHE A 78 16.43 -2.01 -13.06
C PHE A 78 15.54 -1.76 -11.84
N ARG A 79 15.61 -0.56 -11.24
CA ARG A 79 14.75 -0.17 -10.12
C ARG A 79 13.28 -0.18 -10.48
N TYR A 80 12.90 0.35 -11.63
CA TYR A 80 11.53 0.32 -12.13
C TYR A 80 10.99 -1.11 -12.26
N ASN A 81 11.80 -2.02 -12.81
CA ASN A 81 11.42 -3.42 -12.95
C ASN A 81 11.28 -4.12 -11.59
N GLN A 82 12.22 -3.91 -10.67
CA GLN A 82 12.11 -4.48 -9.31
C GLN A 82 10.89 -3.93 -8.56
N ASP A 83 10.54 -2.65 -8.75
CA ASP A 83 9.30 -2.08 -8.20
C ASP A 83 8.05 -2.73 -8.79
N LYS A 84 8.02 -2.98 -10.09
CA LYS A 84 6.91 -3.70 -10.74
C LYS A 84 6.74 -5.09 -10.13
N ASP A 85 7.80 -5.88 -10.05
CA ASP A 85 7.77 -7.24 -9.49
C ASP A 85 7.34 -7.22 -8.02
N PHE A 86 7.85 -6.25 -7.26
CA PHE A 86 7.48 -6.04 -5.87
C PHE A 86 5.99 -5.70 -5.70
N ARG A 87 5.47 -4.73 -6.45
CA ARG A 87 4.05 -4.31 -6.36
C ARG A 87 3.08 -5.42 -6.75
N LEU A 88 3.42 -6.22 -7.77
CA LEU A 88 2.60 -7.37 -8.16
C LEU A 88 2.58 -8.43 -7.07
N SER A 89 3.73 -8.72 -6.47
CA SER A 89 3.83 -9.66 -5.35
C SER A 89 3.09 -9.18 -4.10
N LEU A 90 3.15 -7.87 -3.80
CA LEU A 90 2.35 -7.28 -2.74
C LEU A 90 0.85 -7.39 -3.01
N LEU A 91 0.39 -7.09 -4.24
CA LEU A 91 -1.04 -7.20 -4.58
C LEU A 91 -1.56 -8.63 -4.39
N HIS A 92 -0.77 -9.63 -4.77
CA HIS A 92 -1.12 -11.03 -4.57
C HIS A 92 -1.38 -11.35 -3.09
N SER A 93 -0.47 -11.00 -2.18
CA SER A 93 -0.68 -11.26 -0.75
C SER A 93 -1.74 -10.35 -0.12
N ILE A 94 -1.90 -9.13 -0.61
CA ILE A 94 -2.96 -8.22 -0.14
C ILE A 94 -4.34 -8.74 -0.54
N GLU A 95 -4.48 -9.41 -1.68
CA GLU A 95 -5.72 -10.03 -2.11
C GLU A 95 -6.20 -11.06 -1.07
N ASP A 96 -5.33 -11.97 -0.64
CA ASP A 96 -5.64 -12.95 0.41
C ASP A 96 -6.09 -12.28 1.72
N ILE A 97 -5.38 -11.21 2.10
CA ILE A 97 -5.72 -10.42 3.30
C ILE A 97 -7.08 -9.74 3.13
N GLU A 98 -7.36 -9.15 1.97
CA GLU A 98 -8.62 -8.46 1.65
C GLU A 98 -9.81 -9.44 1.70
N VAL A 99 -9.66 -10.62 1.10
CA VAL A 99 -10.68 -11.67 1.14
C VAL A 99 -10.90 -12.13 2.59
N SER A 100 -9.82 -12.46 3.31
CA SER A 100 -9.88 -12.91 4.69
C SER A 100 -10.58 -11.89 5.60
N ILE A 101 -10.23 -10.61 5.54
CA ILE A 101 -10.81 -9.60 6.43
C ILE A 101 -12.28 -9.34 6.10
N LYS A 102 -12.67 -9.39 4.82
CA LYS A 102 -14.07 -9.33 4.39
C LYS A 102 -14.86 -10.49 4.98
N THR A 103 -14.34 -11.72 4.90
CA THR A 103 -14.96 -12.90 5.49
C THR A 103 -15.12 -12.76 7.00
N GLN A 104 -14.08 -12.33 7.73
CA GLN A 104 -14.15 -12.16 9.18
C GLN A 104 -15.16 -11.08 9.60
N ILE A 105 -15.24 -9.98 8.85
CA ILE A 105 -16.24 -8.92 9.08
C ILE A 105 -17.66 -9.45 8.84
N ALA A 106 -17.89 -10.13 7.73
CA ALA A 106 -19.21 -10.70 7.42
C ALA A 106 -19.64 -11.75 8.45
N HIS A 107 -18.74 -12.64 8.85
CA HIS A 107 -18.98 -13.63 9.89
C HIS A 107 -19.33 -12.97 11.23
N THR A 108 -18.47 -12.06 11.72
CA THR A 108 -18.67 -11.37 13.01
C THR A 108 -20.00 -10.63 13.05
N LEU A 109 -20.36 -9.92 11.97
CA LEU A 109 -21.59 -9.17 11.92
C LEU A 109 -22.84 -10.06 11.76
N SER A 110 -22.77 -11.11 10.93
CA SER A 110 -23.90 -12.03 10.74
C SER A 110 -24.19 -12.85 12.00
N ALA A 111 -23.16 -13.39 12.64
CA ALA A 111 -23.30 -14.25 13.81
C ALA A 111 -23.97 -13.52 14.99
N ARG A 112 -23.64 -12.23 15.18
CA ARG A 112 -24.14 -11.43 16.31
C ARG A 112 -25.42 -10.65 16.02
N TYR A 113 -25.63 -10.23 14.77
CA TYR A 113 -26.68 -9.27 14.41
C TYR A 113 -27.61 -9.74 13.27
N GLY A 114 -27.38 -10.94 12.73
CA GLY A 114 -28.12 -11.51 11.60
C GLY A 114 -27.65 -10.98 10.24
N ALA A 115 -28.17 -11.59 9.17
CA ALA A 115 -27.72 -11.34 7.79
C ALA A 115 -27.83 -9.87 7.33
N MET A 116 -28.80 -9.12 7.88
CA MET A 116 -29.03 -7.70 7.59
C MET A 116 -28.59 -6.77 8.75
N GLY A 117 -28.03 -7.33 9.82
CA GLY A 117 -27.69 -6.60 11.05
C GLY A 117 -26.70 -5.47 10.86
N TYR A 118 -25.84 -5.58 9.84
CA TYR A 118 -24.87 -4.55 9.46
C TYR A 118 -25.54 -3.19 9.12
N LEU A 119 -26.82 -3.19 8.71
CA LEU A 119 -27.55 -1.96 8.38
C LEU A 119 -27.91 -1.11 9.61
N ASN A 120 -27.92 -1.68 10.81
CA ASN A 120 -28.18 -0.95 12.06
C ASN A 120 -26.85 -0.61 12.75
N PHE A 121 -26.18 0.45 12.31
CA PHE A 121 -24.87 0.84 12.85
C PHE A 121 -24.90 1.03 14.37
N SER A 122 -26.02 1.48 14.93
CA SER A 122 -26.12 1.66 16.37
C SER A 122 -25.86 0.37 17.14
N SER A 123 -26.19 -0.83 16.63
CA SER A 123 -26.05 -2.08 17.39
C SER A 123 -24.62 -2.61 17.49
N TRP A 124 -23.74 -2.26 16.54
CA TRP A 124 -22.42 -2.87 16.42
C TRP A 124 -21.25 -1.88 16.42
N SER A 125 -21.52 -0.59 16.25
CA SER A 125 -20.49 0.45 16.19
C SER A 125 -19.93 0.83 17.58
N ASN A 126 -18.73 1.39 17.58
CA ASN A 126 -18.07 1.85 18.79
C ASN A 126 -18.67 3.17 19.30
N ARG A 127 -19.57 3.06 20.29
CA ARG A 127 -20.23 4.21 20.92
C ARG A 127 -19.36 4.95 21.94
N GLU A 128 -18.21 4.39 22.33
CA GLU A 128 -17.24 5.04 23.22
C GLU A 128 -16.40 6.06 22.44
N VAL A 129 -16.07 5.73 21.18
CA VAL A 129 -15.27 6.58 20.29
C VAL A 129 -16.15 7.54 19.48
N TYR A 130 -17.29 7.06 18.98
CA TYR A 130 -18.17 7.84 18.11
C TYR A 130 -19.48 8.20 18.79
N ASN A 131 -19.83 9.48 18.79
CA ASN A 131 -21.13 9.92 19.26
C ASN A 131 -22.25 9.51 18.29
N LYS A 132 -23.50 9.56 18.77
CA LYS A 132 -24.70 9.17 18.00
C LYS A 132 -24.86 9.92 16.67
N LYS A 133 -24.47 11.21 16.60
CA LYS A 133 -24.58 12.01 15.37
C LYS A 133 -23.57 11.52 14.33
N THR A 134 -22.33 11.26 14.74
CA THR A 134 -21.27 10.72 13.89
C THR A 134 -21.64 9.35 13.33
N ILE A 135 -22.13 8.44 14.18
CA ILE A 135 -22.58 7.11 13.75
C ILE A 135 -23.67 7.21 12.68
N LYS A 136 -24.68 8.07 12.88
CA LYS A 136 -25.74 8.30 11.89
C LYS A 136 -25.21 8.86 10.56
N LEU A 137 -24.21 9.76 10.61
CA LEU A 137 -23.59 10.31 9.41
C LEU A 137 -22.85 9.21 8.62
N ILE A 138 -22.06 8.39 9.30
CA ILE A 138 -21.32 7.27 8.70
C ILE A 138 -22.31 6.26 8.11
N GLU A 139 -23.36 5.90 8.84
CA GLU A 139 -24.42 5.02 8.37
C GLU A 139 -25.08 5.55 7.09
N LYS A 140 -25.42 6.84 7.06
CA LYS A 140 -26.03 7.49 5.89
C LYS A 140 -25.10 7.44 4.68
N GLN A 141 -23.82 7.76 4.87
CA GLN A 141 -22.81 7.73 3.81
C GLN A 141 -22.59 6.31 3.29
N PHE A 142 -22.46 5.33 4.19
CA PHE A 142 -22.30 3.93 3.83
C PHE A 142 -23.50 3.40 3.05
N LYS A 143 -24.73 3.63 3.52
CA LYS A 143 -25.96 3.22 2.81
C LYS A 143 -26.07 3.88 1.43
N TYR A 144 -25.64 5.13 1.29
CA TYR A 144 -25.61 5.80 -0.02
C TYR A 144 -24.62 5.11 -0.98
N THR A 145 -23.39 4.86 -0.55
CA THR A 145 -22.39 4.21 -1.41
C THR A 145 -22.77 2.77 -1.74
N LEU A 146 -23.30 2.03 -0.76
CA LEU A 146 -23.75 0.65 -0.96
C LEU A 146 -24.89 0.57 -2.00
N ARG A 147 -25.87 1.49 -1.97
CA ARG A 147 -26.92 1.55 -3.02
C ARG A 147 -26.31 1.72 -4.40
N ASN A 148 -25.28 2.53 -4.54
CA ASN A 148 -24.61 2.73 -5.83
C ASN A 148 -23.85 1.46 -6.26
N SER A 149 -23.21 0.75 -5.33
CA SER A 149 -22.58 -0.54 -5.60
C SER A 149 -23.61 -1.60 -6.04
N VAL A 150 -24.74 -1.71 -5.34
CA VAL A 150 -25.86 -2.59 -5.73
C VAL A 150 -26.38 -2.25 -7.13
N LYS A 151 -26.56 -0.97 -7.45
CA LYS A 151 -27.00 -0.54 -8.79
C LYS A 151 -26.00 -0.93 -9.89
N ARG A 152 -24.69 -0.89 -9.62
CA ARG A 152 -23.66 -1.32 -10.59
C ARG A 152 -23.73 -2.83 -10.82
N VAL A 153 -23.83 -3.62 -9.74
CA VAL A 153 -23.90 -5.09 -9.83
C VAL A 153 -25.19 -5.54 -10.53
N LYS A 154 -26.35 -4.95 -10.21
CA LYS A 154 -27.62 -5.26 -10.89
C LYS A 154 -27.63 -4.90 -12.39
N LYS A 155 -26.75 -4.00 -12.83
CA LYS A 155 -26.60 -3.62 -14.26
C LYS A 155 -25.55 -4.46 -14.99
N SER A 156 -24.73 -5.20 -14.26
CA SER A 156 -23.69 -6.04 -14.85
C SER A 156 -24.20 -7.45 -15.12
N GLU A 157 -23.58 -8.15 -16.07
CA GLU A 157 -23.86 -9.57 -16.39
C GLU A 157 -23.49 -10.55 -15.25
N PHE A 158 -23.01 -10.04 -14.11
CA PHE A 158 -22.71 -10.83 -12.91
C PHE A 158 -24.00 -11.19 -12.15
N GLU A 159 -24.84 -12.03 -12.74
CA GLU A 159 -26.14 -12.53 -12.20
C GLU A 159 -26.02 -13.40 -10.93
N HIS A 160 -24.80 -13.67 -10.44
CA HIS A 160 -24.57 -14.59 -9.33
C HIS A 160 -25.07 -14.06 -7.97
N TYR A 161 -25.21 -12.74 -7.79
CA TYR A 161 -25.66 -12.16 -6.53
C TYR A 161 -27.18 -11.93 -6.54
N LYS A 162 -27.94 -12.82 -5.89
CA LYS A 162 -29.37 -12.60 -5.63
C LYS A 162 -29.55 -11.54 -4.54
N ILE A 163 -29.88 -10.32 -4.95
CA ILE A 163 -30.15 -9.19 -4.04
C ILE A 163 -31.65 -8.90 -4.03
N GLU A 164 -32.33 -9.49 -3.05
CA GLU A 164 -33.73 -9.22 -2.74
C GLU A 164 -33.85 -7.91 -1.95
N GLY A 165 -34.61 -6.95 -2.48
CA GLY A 165 -34.81 -5.64 -1.84
C GLY A 165 -33.75 -4.56 -2.14
N GLU A 166 -33.67 -3.58 -1.25
CA GLU A 166 -32.81 -2.38 -1.40
C GLU A 166 -31.33 -2.68 -1.11
N PHE A 167 -31.06 -3.56 -0.16
CA PHE A 167 -29.73 -3.88 0.34
C PHE A 167 -29.50 -5.40 0.36
N PRO A 168 -28.28 -5.87 0.09
CA PRO A 168 -27.95 -7.29 0.13
C PRO A 168 -27.73 -7.81 1.56
N THR A 169 -27.59 -9.13 1.71
CA THR A 169 -27.06 -9.72 2.95
C THR A 169 -25.60 -9.34 3.16
N VAL A 170 -25.10 -9.45 4.40
CA VAL A 170 -23.74 -9.04 4.76
C VAL A 170 -22.63 -9.75 3.95
N TRP A 171 -22.84 -11.01 3.55
CA TRP A 171 -21.91 -11.78 2.72
C TRP A 171 -21.73 -11.15 1.34
N VAL A 172 -22.85 -10.87 0.67
CA VAL A 172 -22.84 -10.19 -0.63
C VAL A 172 -22.39 -8.74 -0.47
N MET A 173 -22.71 -8.08 0.64
CA MET A 173 -22.28 -6.71 0.92
C MET A 173 -20.76 -6.58 0.89
N VAL A 174 -20.02 -7.46 1.59
CA VAL A 174 -18.56 -7.33 1.67
C VAL A 174 -17.88 -7.58 0.31
N ASP A 175 -18.51 -8.34 -0.58
CA ASP A 175 -17.99 -8.64 -1.92
C ASP A 175 -18.19 -7.48 -2.90
N ILE A 176 -19.29 -6.72 -2.77
CA ILE A 176 -19.63 -5.66 -3.74
C ILE A 176 -19.11 -4.27 -3.33
N ILE A 177 -18.67 -4.10 -2.09
CA ILE A 177 -18.03 -2.86 -1.63
C ILE A 177 -16.52 -2.89 -1.88
N SER A 178 -15.94 -1.71 -2.03
CA SER A 178 -14.49 -1.55 -2.16
C SER A 178 -13.77 -1.86 -0.85
N PHE A 179 -12.50 -2.25 -0.93
CA PHE A 179 -11.65 -2.45 0.25
C PHE A 179 -11.63 -1.22 1.19
N GLY A 180 -11.61 -0.02 0.62
CA GLY A 180 -11.65 1.21 1.40
C GLY A 180 -12.93 1.37 2.24
N GLU A 181 -14.06 0.83 1.78
CA GLU A 181 -15.31 0.81 2.55
C GLU A 181 -15.28 -0.27 3.64
N VAL A 182 -14.69 -1.43 3.36
CA VAL A 182 -14.47 -2.50 4.36
C VAL A 182 -13.64 -1.96 5.54
N ILE A 183 -12.55 -1.24 5.25
CA ILE A 183 -11.72 -0.66 6.31
C ILE A 183 -12.47 0.42 7.10
N LYS A 184 -13.31 1.23 6.45
CA LYS A 184 -14.17 2.19 7.17
C LYS A 184 -15.16 1.49 8.09
N LEU A 185 -15.73 0.35 7.68
CA LEU A 185 -16.60 -0.45 8.55
C LEU A 185 -15.81 -0.97 9.75
N LEU A 186 -14.63 -1.55 9.52
CA LEU A 186 -13.72 -2.04 10.55
C LEU A 186 -13.41 -0.95 11.57
N ASP A 187 -13.00 0.24 11.12
CA ASP A 187 -12.70 1.40 11.98
C ASP A 187 -13.88 1.80 12.88
N CYS A 188 -15.12 1.56 12.43
CA CYS A 188 -16.33 1.90 13.17
C CYS A 188 -16.79 0.82 14.16
N MET A 189 -16.24 -0.39 14.10
CA MET A 189 -16.70 -1.52 14.89
C MET A 189 -16.43 -1.35 16.39
N SER A 190 -17.34 -1.88 17.22
CA SER A 190 -17.15 -1.93 18.67
C SER A 190 -15.88 -2.69 19.07
N THR A 191 -15.33 -2.37 20.25
CA THR A 191 -14.17 -3.08 20.82
C THR A 191 -14.36 -4.59 20.84
N ALA A 192 -15.58 -5.08 21.11
CA ALA A 192 -15.88 -6.50 21.17
C ALA A 192 -15.83 -7.18 19.79
N ASN A 193 -16.31 -6.52 18.74
CA ASN A 193 -16.25 -7.03 17.36
C ASN A 193 -14.80 -7.00 16.83
N LEU A 194 -14.09 -5.89 17.07
CA LEU A 194 -12.68 -5.77 16.69
C LEU A 194 -11.81 -6.83 17.36
N LYS A 195 -12.07 -7.15 18.63
CA LYS A 195 -11.33 -8.19 19.36
C LYS A 195 -11.56 -9.58 18.76
N GLU A 196 -12.79 -9.91 18.34
CA GLU A 196 -13.07 -11.18 17.67
C GLU A 196 -12.27 -11.31 16.37
N ILE A 197 -12.28 -10.27 15.54
CA ILE A 197 -11.57 -10.26 14.27
C ILE A 197 -10.04 -10.26 14.49
N SER A 198 -9.51 -9.46 15.41
CA SER A 198 -8.06 -9.37 15.63
C SER A 198 -7.47 -10.66 16.19
N ASN A 199 -8.25 -11.42 16.97
CA ASN A 199 -7.85 -12.73 17.46
C ASN A 199 -7.58 -13.73 16.31
N HIS A 200 -8.33 -13.65 15.20
CA HIS A 200 -8.09 -14.49 14.02
C HIS A 200 -6.68 -14.27 13.44
N TYR A 201 -6.19 -13.03 13.48
CA TYR A 201 -4.86 -12.64 13.00
C TYR A 201 -3.79 -12.60 14.10
N ARG A 202 -4.10 -13.13 15.30
CA ARG A 202 -3.20 -13.11 16.48
C ARG A 202 -2.58 -11.73 16.74
N CYS A 203 -3.37 -10.69 16.57
CA CYS A 203 -2.97 -9.31 16.83
C CYS A 203 -3.96 -8.59 17.73
N THR A 204 -3.54 -7.45 18.26
CA THR A 204 -4.42 -6.57 19.03
C THR A 204 -5.38 -5.81 18.11
N LYS A 205 -6.51 -5.36 18.66
CA LYS A 205 -7.48 -4.52 17.92
C LYS A 205 -6.84 -3.28 17.28
N ASN A 206 -5.88 -2.66 17.97
CA ASN A 206 -5.23 -1.44 17.48
C ASN A 206 -4.20 -1.76 16.39
N GLU A 207 -3.46 -2.87 16.53
CA GLU A 207 -2.58 -3.38 15.46
C GLU A 207 -3.40 -3.62 14.19
N LEU A 208 -4.48 -4.40 14.28
CA LEU A 208 -5.33 -4.71 13.13
C LEU A 208 -5.81 -3.44 12.41
N VAL A 209 -6.39 -2.48 13.15
CA VAL A 209 -6.90 -1.23 12.58
C VAL A 209 -5.80 -0.42 11.89
N THR A 210 -4.63 -0.28 12.53
CA THR A 210 -3.52 0.48 11.94
C THR A 210 -2.88 -0.22 10.76
N TRP A 211 -2.74 -1.55 10.80
CA TRP A 211 -2.21 -2.37 9.72
C TRP A 211 -3.14 -2.39 8.51
N MET A 212 -4.44 -2.56 8.70
CA MET A 212 -5.41 -2.52 7.61
C MET A 212 -5.45 -1.15 6.91
N ASN A 213 -5.30 -0.06 7.68
CA ASN A 213 -5.20 1.28 7.12
C ASN A 213 -3.92 1.48 6.29
N LEU A 214 -2.78 0.91 6.72
CA LEU A 214 -1.55 0.90 5.92
C LEU A 214 -1.74 0.08 4.64
N ILE A 215 -2.29 -1.14 4.74
CA ILE A 215 -2.51 -2.03 3.60
C ILE A 215 -3.40 -1.36 2.56
N LYS A 216 -4.46 -0.65 2.97
CA LYS A 216 -5.30 0.16 2.07
C LYS A 216 -4.49 1.18 1.25
N ILE A 217 -3.53 1.86 1.89
CA ILE A 217 -2.65 2.83 1.22
C ILE A 217 -1.72 2.11 0.24
N VAL A 218 -1.07 1.03 0.68
CA VAL A 218 -0.13 0.24 -0.14
C VAL A 218 -0.83 -0.38 -1.34
N ARG A 219 -2.02 -0.95 -1.15
CA ARG A 219 -2.87 -1.51 -2.22
C ARG A 219 -3.17 -0.47 -3.29
N ASN A 220 -3.52 0.75 -2.89
CA ASN A 220 -3.77 1.85 -3.83
C ASN A 220 -2.50 2.31 -4.55
N ILE A 221 -1.35 2.36 -3.86
CA ILE A 221 -0.05 2.63 -4.50
C ILE A 221 0.24 1.60 -5.59
N CYS A 222 0.04 0.32 -5.27
CA CYS A 222 0.27 -0.77 -6.22
C CYS A 222 -0.67 -0.70 -7.42
N ALA A 223 -1.98 -0.54 -7.18
CA ALA A 223 -3.01 -0.48 -8.22
C ALA A 223 -2.87 0.76 -9.14
N HIS A 224 -2.37 1.88 -8.62
CA HIS A 224 -2.14 3.10 -9.41
C HIS A 224 -0.72 3.19 -10.00
N ASN A 225 0.05 2.09 -9.97
CA ASN A 225 1.42 2.05 -10.47
C ASN A 225 2.30 3.18 -9.92
N LYS A 226 2.17 3.53 -8.63
CA LYS A 226 3.08 4.51 -7.98
C LYS A 226 4.33 3.80 -7.47
N ASN A 227 5.42 4.54 -7.24
CA ASN A 227 6.66 3.96 -6.68
C ASN A 227 6.41 3.39 -5.27
N GLY A 228 6.47 2.06 -5.15
CA GLY A 228 6.27 1.32 -3.91
C GLY A 228 7.57 1.02 -3.17
N ILE A 229 8.68 0.82 -3.88
CA ILE A 229 9.97 0.50 -3.25
C ILE A 229 10.56 1.66 -2.44
N ASP A 230 10.33 2.91 -2.86
CA ASP A 230 10.77 4.11 -2.12
C ASP A 230 9.64 4.74 -1.27
N LEU A 231 8.60 3.96 -0.96
CA LEU A 231 7.46 4.41 -0.14
C LEU A 231 7.91 4.97 1.22
N LYS A 232 7.32 6.11 1.59
CA LYS A 232 7.39 6.70 2.93
C LYS A 232 6.00 6.72 3.56
N ILE A 233 5.89 6.12 4.73
CA ILE A 233 4.67 6.06 5.53
C ILE A 233 4.58 7.36 6.35
N ASN A 234 3.44 8.05 6.24
CA ASN A 234 3.18 9.28 7.00
C ASN A 234 2.51 8.97 8.35
N THR A 235 1.48 8.12 8.34
CA THR A 235 0.79 7.67 9.55
C THR A 235 1.37 6.34 9.98
N MET A 236 2.21 6.35 11.01
CA MET A 236 2.90 5.16 11.49
C MET A 236 1.90 4.15 12.06
N PRO A 237 1.91 2.89 11.60
CA PRO A 237 1.16 1.82 12.26
C PRO A 237 1.85 1.43 13.57
N ILE A 238 1.15 0.62 14.37
CA ILE A 238 1.79 -0.02 15.52
C ILE A 238 2.84 -1.01 15.03
N VAL A 239 4.03 -0.93 15.62
CA VAL A 239 5.17 -1.82 15.34
C VAL A 239 5.44 -2.64 16.59
N ARG A 240 5.57 -3.96 16.44
CA ARG A 240 5.93 -4.86 17.53
C ARG A 240 7.39 -4.66 17.94
N GLU A 241 7.68 -4.79 19.23
CA GLU A 241 9.04 -4.64 19.75
C GLU A 241 10.00 -5.65 19.13
N GLU A 242 9.58 -6.92 19.02
CA GLU A 242 10.36 -7.99 18.39
C GLU A 242 10.71 -7.73 16.90
N TRP A 243 9.95 -6.88 16.20
CA TRP A 243 10.24 -6.57 14.80
C TRP A 243 11.32 -5.49 14.65
N LYS A 244 11.59 -4.73 15.71
CA LYS A 244 12.59 -3.66 15.68
C LYS A 244 14.00 -4.20 15.45
N ASP A 245 14.26 -5.45 15.81
CA ASP A 245 15.57 -6.10 15.61
C ASP A 245 15.95 -6.27 14.14
N PHE A 246 14.97 -6.29 13.24
CA PHE A 246 15.16 -6.42 11.79
C PHE A 246 15.07 -5.07 11.05
N MET A 247 14.69 -4.00 11.76
CA MET A 247 14.41 -2.69 11.16
C MET A 247 15.52 -1.69 11.44
N PHE A 248 15.70 -0.76 10.50
CA PHE A 248 16.47 0.44 10.75
C PHE A 248 15.73 1.33 11.75
N LEU A 249 16.42 1.72 12.81
CA LEU A 249 15.91 2.64 13.83
C LEU A 249 16.59 4.00 13.68
N PHE A 250 15.80 5.06 13.78
CA PHE A 250 16.31 6.42 13.84
C PHE A 250 16.98 6.69 15.19
N LYS A 251 17.73 7.80 15.32
CA LYS A 251 18.51 8.15 16.52
C LYS A 251 17.70 8.18 17.82
N ASN A 252 16.39 8.44 17.74
CA ASN A 252 15.45 8.44 18.86
C ASN A 252 14.81 7.06 19.13
N ASN A 253 15.39 5.98 18.59
CA ASN A 253 14.86 4.62 18.65
C ASN A 253 13.49 4.45 17.96
N ALA A 254 13.08 5.40 17.12
CA ALA A 254 11.84 5.27 16.34
C ALA A 254 12.05 4.32 15.15
N PRO A 255 11.10 3.42 14.87
CA PRO A 255 11.20 2.52 13.73
C PRO A 255 11.12 3.26 12.40
N THR A 256 11.70 2.65 11.38
CA THR A 256 11.63 3.13 10.00
C THR A 256 10.20 3.37 9.53
N ASN A 257 10.00 4.40 8.71
CA ASN A 257 8.74 4.63 8.00
C ASN A 257 8.81 4.18 6.53
N ARG A 258 9.72 3.25 6.21
CA ARG A 258 9.98 2.77 4.84
C ARG A 258 9.33 1.41 4.56
N VAL A 259 9.56 0.90 3.36
CA VAL A 259 8.96 -0.34 2.83
C VAL A 259 9.21 -1.57 3.71
N ALA A 260 10.29 -1.63 4.49
CA ALA A 260 10.54 -2.72 5.43
C ALA A 260 9.35 -3.00 6.37
N LEU A 261 8.70 -1.94 6.88
CA LEU A 261 7.55 -2.07 7.76
C LEU A 261 6.32 -2.64 7.03
N VAL A 262 6.12 -2.25 5.78
CA VAL A 262 5.06 -2.79 4.91
C VAL A 262 5.24 -4.28 4.71
N ILE A 263 6.48 -4.69 4.38
CA ILE A 263 6.83 -6.09 4.15
C ILE A 263 6.58 -6.92 5.41
N CYS A 264 7.00 -6.44 6.59
CA CYS A 264 6.81 -7.16 7.85
C CYS A 264 5.32 -7.40 8.16
N ILE A 265 4.50 -6.36 8.02
CA ILE A 265 3.05 -6.46 8.30
C ILE A 265 2.36 -7.41 7.32
N ILE A 266 2.65 -7.31 6.02
CA ILE A 266 2.01 -8.14 5.00
C ILE A 266 2.44 -9.59 5.13
N ILE A 267 3.73 -9.87 5.32
CA ILE A 267 4.23 -11.24 5.53
C ILE A 267 3.61 -11.84 6.78
N TYR A 268 3.54 -11.10 7.89
CA TYR A 268 2.93 -11.58 9.12
C TYR A 268 1.45 -11.96 8.91
N LEU A 269 0.65 -11.05 8.35
CA LEU A 269 -0.78 -11.31 8.14
C LEU A 269 -1.02 -12.42 7.13
N ALA A 270 -0.25 -12.46 6.04
CA ALA A 270 -0.34 -13.52 5.05
C ALA A 270 0.05 -14.88 5.64
N HIS A 271 1.06 -14.94 6.53
CA HIS A 271 1.43 -16.14 7.25
C HIS A 271 0.31 -16.61 8.20
N GLU A 272 -0.38 -15.69 8.87
CA GLU A 272 -1.50 -16.05 9.74
C GLU A 272 -2.68 -16.65 8.96
N ILE A 273 -2.90 -16.20 7.72
CA ILE A 273 -3.93 -16.71 6.82
C ILE A 273 -3.51 -18.05 6.20
N ASN A 274 -2.29 -18.12 5.66
CA ASN A 274 -1.75 -19.29 4.98
C ASN A 274 -0.28 -19.53 5.39
N PRO A 275 -0.03 -20.46 6.34
CA PRO A 275 1.32 -20.71 6.87
C PRO A 275 2.31 -21.28 5.85
N ASN A 276 1.78 -21.93 4.81
CA ASN A 276 2.59 -22.61 3.79
C ASN A 276 2.96 -21.67 2.63
N SER A 277 2.52 -20.40 2.68
CA SER A 277 2.86 -19.42 1.64
C SER A 277 4.35 -19.08 1.68
N SER A 278 4.99 -19.07 0.50
CA SER A 278 6.33 -18.51 0.35
C SER A 278 6.24 -17.00 0.14
N PHE A 279 7.12 -16.27 0.82
CA PHE A 279 7.22 -14.82 0.72
C PHE A 279 8.39 -14.36 -0.15
N ASP A 280 9.07 -15.30 -0.82
CA ASP A 280 10.27 -15.00 -1.61
C ASP A 280 9.96 -14.03 -2.76
N ASN A 281 8.77 -14.10 -3.34
CA ASN A 281 8.34 -13.18 -4.40
C ASN A 281 8.29 -11.72 -3.92
N ILE A 282 7.90 -11.48 -2.65
CA ILE A 282 7.90 -10.13 -2.05
C ILE A 282 9.33 -9.69 -1.74
N CYS A 283 10.14 -10.61 -1.19
CA CYS A 283 11.46 -10.31 -0.67
C CYS A 283 12.53 -10.16 -1.76
N ASN A 284 12.49 -10.99 -2.80
CA ASN A 284 13.53 -11.09 -3.82
C ASN A 284 13.77 -9.79 -4.61
N PRO A 285 12.73 -9.03 -5.05
CA PRO A 285 12.96 -7.75 -5.71
C PRO A 285 13.71 -6.75 -4.83
N ILE A 286 13.42 -6.75 -3.53
CA ILE A 286 14.10 -5.88 -2.57
C ILE A 286 15.52 -6.38 -2.28
N LYS A 287 15.73 -7.69 -2.12
CA LYS A 287 17.08 -8.29 -1.97
C LYS A 287 17.97 -7.95 -3.16
N LYS A 288 17.46 -8.05 -4.39
CA LYS A 288 18.14 -7.64 -5.63
C LYS A 288 18.53 -6.15 -5.64
N LEU A 289 17.68 -5.28 -5.08
CA LEU A 289 17.99 -3.85 -4.94
C LEU A 289 19.04 -3.59 -3.85
N ILE A 290 19.01 -4.35 -2.76
CA ILE A 290 19.98 -4.24 -1.65
C ILE A 290 21.36 -4.72 -2.07
N ASN A 291 21.42 -5.81 -2.85
CA ASN A 291 22.66 -6.40 -3.38
C ASN A 291 23.73 -6.55 -2.28
N ASP A 292 23.35 -7.16 -1.16
CA ASP A 292 24.17 -7.42 0.04
C ASP A 292 24.80 -6.18 0.69
N SER A 293 24.33 -4.97 0.36
CA SER A 293 24.82 -3.72 0.95
C SER A 293 23.96 -3.27 2.13
N ASP A 294 24.54 -3.25 3.34
CA ASP A 294 23.89 -2.73 4.54
C ASP A 294 23.46 -1.26 4.40
N HIS A 295 24.27 -0.46 3.69
CA HIS A 295 23.93 0.94 3.44
C HIS A 295 22.65 1.05 2.60
N ILE A 296 22.50 0.23 1.56
CA ILE A 296 21.30 0.21 0.72
C ILE A 296 20.12 -0.41 1.49
N ALA A 297 20.34 -1.44 2.31
CA ALA A 297 19.31 -2.04 3.16
C ALA A 297 18.63 -1.00 4.07
N ARG A 298 19.42 -0.11 4.69
CA ARG A 298 18.90 0.98 5.55
C ARG A 298 18.02 1.97 4.81
N ARG A 299 18.26 2.21 3.52
CA ARG A 299 17.40 3.07 2.68
C ARG A 299 15.99 2.50 2.54
N TYR A 300 15.87 1.18 2.44
CA TYR A 300 14.59 0.47 2.40
C TYR A 300 13.99 0.23 3.79
N GLY A 301 14.72 0.57 4.85
CA GLY A 301 14.28 0.49 6.24
C GLY A 301 14.71 -0.76 6.99
N PHE A 302 15.60 -1.57 6.42
CA PHE A 302 16.15 -2.75 7.09
C PHE A 302 17.40 -2.39 7.89
N LYS A 303 17.68 -3.13 8.96
CA LYS A 303 18.87 -2.89 9.80
C LYS A 303 20.17 -3.18 9.01
N ASN A 304 20.18 -4.28 8.26
CA ASN A 304 21.28 -4.77 7.43
C ASN A 304 20.72 -5.61 6.26
N ALA A 305 21.58 -6.07 5.35
CA ALA A 305 21.16 -6.83 4.17
C ALA A 305 20.49 -8.18 4.51
N GLN A 306 20.90 -8.79 5.62
CA GLN A 306 20.43 -10.09 6.07
C GLN A 306 19.04 -10.03 6.76
N SER A 307 18.62 -8.84 7.22
CA SER A 307 17.40 -8.63 8.01
C SER A 307 16.12 -9.16 7.36
N ILE A 308 16.03 -9.14 6.02
CA ILE A 308 14.85 -9.68 5.30
C ILE A 308 14.75 -11.19 5.49
N SER A 309 15.87 -11.89 5.29
CA SER A 309 15.92 -13.35 5.45
C SER A 309 15.70 -13.75 6.91
N ASP A 310 16.31 -13.03 7.84
CA ASP A 310 16.14 -13.30 9.27
C ASP A 310 14.68 -13.11 9.72
N PHE A 311 14.00 -12.10 9.18
CA PHE A 311 12.57 -11.90 9.44
C PHE A 311 11.71 -13.01 8.83
N GLN A 312 12.02 -13.48 7.62
CA GLN A 312 11.31 -14.62 7.02
C GLN A 312 11.43 -15.88 7.90
N ASP A 313 12.62 -16.14 8.44
CA ASP A 313 12.86 -17.28 9.32
C ASP A 313 12.20 -17.11 10.69
N PHE A 314 12.22 -15.89 11.25
CA PHE A 314 11.46 -15.55 12.45
C PHE A 314 9.97 -15.87 12.28
N ILE A 315 9.36 -15.42 11.19
CA ILE A 315 7.93 -15.66 10.91
C ILE A 315 7.62 -17.15 10.74
N LYS A 316 8.45 -17.90 10.00
CA LYS A 316 8.26 -19.36 9.83
C LYS A 316 8.30 -20.12 11.16
N ASN A 317 9.04 -19.62 12.15
CA ASN A 317 9.17 -20.25 13.46
C ASN A 317 8.06 -19.88 14.44
N LEU A 318 7.17 -18.91 14.15
CA LEU A 318 6.06 -18.53 15.05
C LEU A 318 5.01 -19.64 15.28
N ARG A 319 4.99 -20.68 14.45
CA ARG A 319 4.05 -21.81 14.53
C ARG A 319 4.70 -23.16 14.87
N ARG A 320 6.03 -23.19 15.11
CA ARG A 320 6.69 -24.32 15.75
C ARG A 320 6.57 -24.17 17.26
#